data_AF-A0ABD5ZY60-F1
#
_entry.id   AF-A0ABD5ZY60-F1
#
_cell.length_a   1.000
_cell.length_b   1.000
_cell.length_c   1.000
_cell.angle_alpha   90.00
_cell.angle_beta   90.00
_cell.angle_gamma   90.00
#
_symmetry.space_group_name_H-M   'P 1'
#
loop_
_entity.id
_entity.type
_entity.pdbx_description
1 polymer ?
#
loop_
_entity_poly.entity_id
_entity_poly.type
_entity_poly.pdbx_seq_one_letter_code
_entity_poly.pdbx_strand_id
1 'polypeptide(L)'
;MPSGVPLSLDETPYDATEFSRLWVVATATYGVGDIVTTIALVRYSVSVSEANALLRTVIDAFGLWGLIGLKLVAFFTCLAISLAGAGDDDPLLYYGPPTMLALVGAFTTAYNLRLLVG
;
A
#
# COMPACT_ATOMS: atom_id res chain seq x y z
N MET A 1 -13.61 -23.07 16.88
CA MET A 1 -14.43 -22.67 15.72
C MET A 1 -13.52 -21.96 14.73
N PRO A 2 -13.68 -22.08 13.41
CA PRO A 2 -12.81 -21.37 12.49
C PRO A 2 -13.18 -19.89 12.60
N SER A 3 -12.37 -19.12 13.35
CA SER A 3 -12.42 -17.67 13.38
C SER A 3 -11.86 -17.17 12.04
N GLY A 4 -12.69 -17.26 11.01
CA GLY A 4 -12.41 -16.62 9.73
C GLY A 4 -12.46 -15.10 9.90
N VAL A 5 -11.62 -14.39 9.14
CA VAL A 5 -11.67 -12.93 9.07
C VAL A 5 -13.11 -12.52 8.71
N PRO A 6 -13.79 -11.70 9.53
CA PRO A 6 -15.14 -11.27 9.21
C PRO A 6 -15.14 -10.51 7.88
N LEU A 7 -15.99 -10.96 6.96
CA LEU A 7 -16.13 -10.36 5.62
C LEU A 7 -17.21 -9.25 5.58
N SER A 8 -17.86 -8.98 6.72
CA SER A 8 -18.82 -7.90 6.90
C SER A 8 -18.49 -7.12 8.17
N LEU A 9 -18.85 -5.83 8.17
CA LEU A 9 -18.75 -4.92 9.30
C LEU A 9 -20.07 -4.80 10.08
N ASP A 10 -21.15 -5.46 9.62
CA ASP A 10 -22.51 -5.31 10.19
C ASP A 10 -22.62 -5.65 11.68
N GLU A 11 -21.72 -6.50 12.20
CA GLU A 11 -21.66 -6.93 13.60
C GLU A 11 -20.56 -6.23 14.41
N THR A 12 -19.93 -5.20 13.84
CA THR A 12 -18.84 -4.43 14.45
C THR A 12 -19.31 -3.01 14.80
N PRO A 13 -18.66 -2.29 15.73
CA PRO A 13 -19.01 -0.90 16.03
C PRO A 13 -18.58 0.10 14.93
N TYR A 14 -17.96 -0.36 13.85
CA TYR A 14 -17.38 0.47 12.80
C TYR A 14 -18.33 0.66 11.62
N ASP A 15 -18.33 1.87 11.05
CA ASP A 15 -19.16 2.21 9.90
C ASP A 15 -18.50 1.79 8.57
N ALA A 16 -19.30 1.15 7.69
CA ALA A 16 -18.83 0.69 6.39
C ALA A 16 -18.41 1.85 5.46
N THR A 17 -19.05 3.03 5.58
CA THR A 17 -18.68 4.20 4.77
C THR A 17 -17.33 4.75 5.22
N GLU A 18 -17.08 4.83 6.52
CA GLU A 18 -15.78 5.19 7.09
C GLU A 18 -14.68 4.22 6.65
N PHE A 19 -14.89 2.91 6.84
CA PHE A 19 -13.95 1.88 6.38
C PHE A 19 -13.60 2.07 4.90
N SER A 20 -14.64 2.24 4.06
CA SER A 20 -14.47 2.46 2.63
C SER A 20 -13.63 3.70 2.32
N ARG A 21 -13.83 4.81 3.05
CA ARG A 21 -13.04 6.04 2.87
C ARG A 21 -11.58 5.85 3.21
N LEU A 22 -11.28 5.19 4.34
CA LEU A 22 -9.90 4.87 4.75
C LEU A 22 -9.20 4.06 3.67
N TRP A 23 -9.87 3.03 3.15
CA TRP A 23 -9.32 2.16 2.12
C TRP A 23 -9.24 2.81 0.74
N VAL A 24 -10.14 3.74 0.40
CA VAL A 24 -10.01 4.58 -0.81
C VAL A 24 -8.75 5.44 -0.74
N VAL A 25 -8.47 6.07 0.41
CA VAL A 25 -7.25 6.88 0.58
C VAL A 25 -5.99 6.01 0.48
N ALA A 26 -5.96 4.87 1.18
CA ALA A 26 -4.84 3.92 1.11
C ALA A 26 -4.64 3.40 -0.32
N THR A 27 -5.73 3.09 -1.04
CA THR A 27 -5.67 2.67 -2.44
C THR A 27 -5.14 3.78 -3.33
N ALA A 28 -5.59 5.01 -3.15
CA ALA A 28 -5.16 6.15 -3.98
C ALA A 28 -3.67 6.44 -3.81
N THR A 29 -3.14 6.38 -2.59
CA THR A 29 -1.73 6.73 -2.34
C THR A 29 -0.80 5.53 -2.49
N TYR A 30 -1.01 4.42 -1.80
CA TYR A 30 -0.12 3.25 -1.81
C TYR A 30 -0.39 2.34 -3.01
N GLY A 31 -1.66 2.15 -3.36
CA GLY A 31 -2.05 1.35 -4.52
C GLY A 31 -1.71 2.05 -5.83
N VAL A 32 -2.35 3.18 -6.10
CA VAL A 32 -2.26 3.86 -7.40
C VAL A 32 -1.04 4.77 -7.47
N GLY A 33 -0.94 5.77 -6.59
CA GLY A 33 0.10 6.79 -6.63
C GLY A 33 1.50 6.18 -6.60
N ASP A 34 1.78 5.37 -5.59
CA ASP A 34 3.08 4.78 -5.36
C ASP A 34 3.46 3.78 -6.47
N ILE A 35 2.55 2.90 -6.89
CA ILE A 35 2.83 1.98 -8.03
C ILE A 35 3.08 2.77 -9.32
N VAL A 36 2.19 3.69 -9.70
CA VAL A 36 2.32 4.44 -10.96
C VAL A 36 3.60 5.27 -10.97
N THR A 37 3.90 5.97 -9.87
CA THR A 37 5.12 6.79 -9.79
C THR A 37 6.39 5.95 -9.73
N THR A 38 6.36 4.77 -9.09
CA THR A 38 7.47 3.81 -9.14
C THR A 38 7.71 3.33 -10.56
N ILE A 39 6.65 2.95 -11.29
CA ILE A 39 6.74 2.53 -12.70
C ILE A 39 7.31 3.67 -13.56
N ALA A 40 6.78 4.89 -13.41
CA ALA A 40 7.25 6.05 -14.15
C ALA A 40 8.72 6.33 -13.88
N LEU A 41 9.15 6.26 -12.62
CA LEU A 41 10.55 6.46 -12.22
C LEU A 41 11.47 5.41 -12.85
N VAL A 42 11.09 4.13 -12.82
CA VAL A 42 11.84 3.04 -13.45
C VAL A 42 11.91 3.18 -14.98
N ARG A 43 10.83 3.66 -15.63
CA ARG A 43 10.76 3.76 -17.10
C ARG A 43 11.43 5.00 -17.66
N TYR A 44 11.36 6.13 -16.96
CA TYR A 44 11.72 7.44 -17.51
C TYR A 44 12.96 8.07 -16.88
N SER A 45 13.40 7.61 -15.70
CA SER A 45 14.58 8.20 -15.07
C SER A 45 15.88 7.53 -15.51
N VAL A 46 16.58 8.16 -16.46
CA VAL A 46 17.97 7.82 -16.84
C VAL A 46 18.91 8.02 -15.64
N SER A 47 18.63 9.02 -14.81
CA SER A 47 19.45 9.36 -13.62
C SER A 47 19.37 8.28 -12.52
N VAL A 48 18.21 7.63 -12.35
CA VAL A 48 18.07 6.52 -11.38
C VAL A 48 18.73 5.23 -11.89
N SER A 49 18.74 5.00 -13.21
CA SER A 49 19.47 3.89 -13.84
C SER A 49 20.98 3.94 -13.57
N GLU A 50 21.56 5.13 -13.41
CA GLU A 50 22.99 5.30 -13.12
C GLU A 50 23.30 5.43 -11.62
N ALA A 51 22.43 6.06 -10.82
CA ALA A 51 22.74 6.44 -9.45
C ALA A 51 22.37 5.41 -8.37
N ASN A 52 21.52 4.42 -8.65
CA ASN A 52 20.95 3.58 -7.58
C ASN A 52 21.14 2.08 -7.86
N ALA A 53 22.35 1.59 -7.60
CA ALA A 53 22.70 0.17 -7.73
C ALA A 53 21.72 -0.75 -6.98
N LEU A 54 21.23 -0.32 -5.81
CA LEU A 54 20.24 -1.05 -5.02
C LEU A 54 18.91 -1.22 -5.79
N LEU A 55 18.39 -0.15 -6.40
CA LEU A 55 17.15 -0.20 -7.16
C LEU A 55 17.29 -1.12 -8.38
N ARG A 56 18.45 -1.06 -9.03
CA ARG A 56 18.79 -1.92 -10.17
C ARG A 56 18.85 -3.40 -9.76
N THR A 57 19.51 -3.73 -8.65
CA THR A 57 19.57 -5.10 -8.11
C THR A 57 18.18 -5.64 -7.78
N VAL A 58 17.31 -4.81 -7.19
CA VAL A 58 15.94 -5.23 -6.87
C VAL A 58 15.11 -5.47 -8.14
N ILE A 59 15.25 -4.61 -9.15
CA ILE A 59 14.57 -4.80 -10.44
C ILE A 59 15.11 -6.02 -11.20
N ASP A 60 16.43 -6.24 -11.20
CA ASP A 60 17.03 -7.41 -11.85
C ASP A 60 16.61 -8.72 -11.17
N ALA A 61 16.45 -8.71 -9.83
CA ALA A 61 16.07 -9.89 -9.06
C ALA A 61 14.57 -10.21 -9.13
N PHE A 62 13.69 -9.20 -9.09
CA PHE A 62 12.24 -9.41 -8.94
C PHE A 62 11.41 -8.89 -10.12
N GLY A 63 11.99 -8.07 -10.98
CA GLY A 63 11.27 -7.34 -12.01
C GLY A 63 10.26 -6.34 -11.45
N LEU A 64 9.71 -5.52 -12.35
CA LEU A 64 8.64 -4.58 -12.01
C LEU A 64 7.38 -5.31 -11.50
N TRP A 65 7.10 -6.49 -12.06
CA TRP A 65 5.98 -7.32 -11.65
C TRP A 65 6.12 -7.92 -10.26
N GLY A 66 7.33 -8.30 -9.83
CA GLY A 66 7.57 -8.78 -8.48
C GLY A 66 7.37 -7.67 -7.43
N LEU A 67 7.78 -6.44 -7.75
CA LEU A 67 7.53 -5.27 -6.90
C LEU A 67 6.04 -4.97 -6.74
N ILE A 68 5.28 -5.00 -7.85
CA ILE A 68 3.83 -4.84 -7.82
C ILE A 68 3.19 -5.97 -6.99
N GLY A 69 3.60 -7.22 -7.23
CA GLY A 69 3.11 -8.38 -6.48
C GLY A 69 3.34 -8.25 -4.98
N LEU A 70 4.55 -7.86 -4.55
CA LEU A 70 4.87 -7.64 -3.14
C LEU A 70 4.01 -6.55 -2.52
N LYS A 71 3.77 -5.44 -3.24
CA LYS A 71 2.89 -4.37 -2.77
C LYS A 71 1.46 -4.84 -2.61
N LEU A 72 0.93 -5.62 -3.55
CA LEU A 72 -0.41 -6.19 -3.45
C LEU A 72 -0.52 -7.15 -2.26
N VAL A 73 0.48 -8.01 -2.04
CA VAL A 73 0.53 -8.89 -0.87
C VAL A 73 0.49 -8.07 0.43
N ALA A 74 1.33 -7.04 0.55
CA ALA A 74 1.31 -6.16 1.71
C ALA A 74 -0.05 -5.46 1.88
N PHE A 75 -0.64 -4.95 0.79
CA PHE A 75 -1.94 -4.29 0.81
C PHE A 75 -3.05 -5.22 1.32
N PHE A 76 -3.17 -6.43 0.75
CA PHE A 76 -4.17 -7.41 1.18
C PHE A 76 -3.91 -7.95 2.59
N THR A 77 -2.65 -8.03 3.02
CA THR A 77 -2.30 -8.42 4.39
C THR A 77 -2.78 -7.37 5.38
N CYS A 78 -2.49 -6.09 5.11
CA CYS A 78 -3.02 -4.98 5.90
C CYS A 78 -4.55 -4.95 5.91
N LEU A 79 -5.20 -5.28 4.78
CA LEU A 79 -6.66 -5.36 4.70
C LEU A 79 -7.20 -6.47 5.61
N ALA A 80 -6.60 -7.66 5.56
CA ALA A 80 -6.98 -8.76 6.43
C ALA A 80 -6.78 -8.43 7.92
N ILE A 81 -5.68 -7.75 8.27
CA ILE A 81 -5.41 -7.30 9.65
C ILE A 81 -6.46 -6.29 10.09
N SER A 82 -6.82 -5.33 9.24
CA SER A 82 -7.82 -4.31 9.56
C SER A 82 -9.22 -4.90 9.73
N LEU A 83 -9.61 -5.87 8.90
CA LEU A 83 -10.86 -6.61 9.06
C LEU A 83 -10.88 -7.47 10.34
N ALA A 84 -9.77 -8.11 10.68
CA ALA A 84 -9.64 -8.84 11.95
C ALA A 84 -9.77 -7.89 13.14
N GLY A 85 -9.09 -6.73 13.10
CA GLY A 85 -9.21 -5.68 14.11
C GLY A 85 -10.64 -5.14 14.25
N ALA A 86 -11.37 -5.01 13.14
CA ALA A 86 -12.78 -4.64 13.17
C ALA A 86 -13.62 -5.66 13.96
N GLY A 87 -13.40 -6.95 13.72
CA GLY A 87 -14.11 -8.04 14.39
C GLY A 87 -13.81 -8.15 15.89
N ASP A 88 -12.58 -7.83 16.29
CA ASP A 88 -12.12 -7.88 17.68
C ASP A 88 -12.40 -6.58 18.46
N ASP A 89 -13.05 -5.58 17.84
CA ASP A 89 -13.20 -4.23 18.37
C ASP A 89 -11.86 -3.61 18.83
N ASP A 90 -10.82 -3.79 18.01
CA ASP A 90 -9.48 -3.22 18.21
C ASP A 90 -9.27 -2.01 17.29
N PRO A 91 -9.35 -0.78 17.80
CA PRO A 91 -9.19 0.43 16.98
C PRO A 91 -7.79 0.53 16.37
N LEU A 92 -6.75 0.04 17.06
CA LEU A 92 -5.38 0.14 16.56
C LEU A 92 -5.21 -0.74 15.32
N LEU A 93 -5.73 -1.97 15.35
CA LEU A 93 -5.70 -2.87 14.21
C LEU A 93 -6.68 -2.43 13.12
N TYR A 94 -7.81 -1.82 13.46
CA TYR A 94 -8.75 -1.27 12.48
C TYR A 94 -8.17 -0.09 11.69
N TYR A 95 -7.69 0.96 12.37
CA TYR A 95 -7.21 2.21 11.75
C TYR A 95 -5.74 2.15 11.31
N GLY A 96 -4.92 1.37 12.01
CA GLY A 96 -3.46 1.35 11.82
C GLY A 96 -3.03 0.95 10.40
N PRO A 97 -3.48 -0.19 9.87
CA PRO A 97 -3.09 -0.65 8.54
C PRO A 97 -3.43 0.32 7.39
N PRO A 98 -4.68 0.80 7.21
CA PRO A 98 -4.98 1.74 6.12
C PRO A 98 -4.25 3.08 6.30
N THR A 99 -4.06 3.55 7.54
CA THR A 99 -3.30 4.79 7.81
C THR A 99 -1.83 4.63 7.45
N MET A 100 -1.20 3.52 7.85
CA MET A 100 0.20 3.25 7.56
C MET A 100 0.44 3.12 6.05
N LEU A 101 -0.41 2.37 5.35
CA LEU A 101 -0.37 2.31 3.89
C LEU A 101 -0.53 3.70 3.28
N ALA A 102 -1.51 4.48 3.74
CA ALA A 102 -1.75 5.81 3.22
C ALA A 102 -0.52 6.72 3.32
N LEU A 103 0.14 6.73 4.49
CA LEU A 103 1.33 7.52 4.78
C LEU A 103 2.55 7.07 3.95
N VAL A 104 2.84 5.76 3.94
CA VAL A 104 3.96 5.20 3.16
C VAL A 104 3.74 5.47 1.68
N GLY A 105 2.53 5.23 1.17
CA GLY A 105 2.17 5.48 -0.22
C GLY A 105 2.31 6.95 -0.60
N ALA A 106 1.82 7.87 0.25
CA ALA A 106 1.92 9.30 0.00
C ALA A 106 3.37 9.79 0.01
N PHE A 107 4.16 9.35 1.00
CA PHE A 107 5.59 9.66 1.08
C PHE A 107 6.34 9.17 -0.16
N THR A 108 6.13 7.91 -0.55
CA THR A 108 6.84 7.28 -1.66
C THR A 108 6.43 7.91 -2.99
N THR A 109 5.14 8.21 -3.17
CA THR A 109 4.62 8.98 -4.31
C THR A 109 5.31 10.34 -4.41
N ALA A 110 5.34 11.12 -3.33
CA ALA A 110 5.96 12.45 -3.32
C ALA A 110 7.47 12.36 -3.60
N TYR A 111 8.16 11.39 -3.01
CA TYR A 111 9.57 11.15 -3.24
C TYR A 111 9.87 10.76 -4.70
N ASN A 112 9.10 9.85 -5.27
CA ASN A 112 9.24 9.45 -6.67
C ASN A 112 8.96 10.61 -7.62
N LEU A 113 7.93 11.43 -7.35
CA LEU A 113 7.66 12.64 -8.13
C LEU A 113 8.82 13.64 -8.04
N ARG A 114 9.37 13.86 -6.83
CA ARG A 114 10.53 14.74 -6.63
C ARG A 114 11.71 14.27 -7.50
N LEU A 115 12.02 12.98 -7.48
CA LEU A 115 13.10 12.39 -8.28
C LEU A 115 12.83 12.46 -9.79
N LEU A 116 11.57 12.38 -10.22
CA LEU A 116 11.18 12.50 -11.62
C LEU A 116 11.33 13.93 -12.14
N VAL A 117 11.08 14.94 -11.31
CA VAL A 117 11.12 16.36 -11.71
C VAL A 117 12.47 17.05 -11.45
N GLY A 118 13.35 16.47 -10.62
CA GLY A 118 14.71 16.97 -10.34
C GLY A 118 14.82 17.72 -9.03
#